data_AF-A0A950ETT9-F1
#
_entry.id   AF-A0A950ETT9-F1
#
_cell.length_a   1.000
_cell.length_b   1.000
_cell.length_c   1.000
_cell.angle_alpha   90.00
_cell.angle_beta   90.00
_cell.angle_gamma   90.00
#
_symmetry.space_group_name_H-M   'P 1'
#
loop_
_entity.id
_entity.type
_entity.pdbx_description
1 polymer ?
#
loop_
_entity_poly.entity_id
_entity_poly.type
_entity_poly.pdbx_seq_one_letter_code
_entity_poly.pdbx_strand_id
1 'polypeptide(L)'
;MAAAPPILNPTFRESKPAEIAIAFPDNAAASVVFGHYDQNIARIERSLGVSAYANGNQVVIKGPREASEQARRVFEMLYERVKKGQPASEGDVEGVIAESAYQGVLFPGEEGSKDTFSVIRTRKRGVVRARSAAQDQYLAALRKYELVFAEGPAGTGKT
;
A
#
# COMPACT_ATOMS: atom_id res chain seq x y z
N MET A 1 46.91 22.41 -0.75
CA MET A 1 45.45 22.53 -0.99
C MET A 1 44.97 21.22 -1.59
N ALA A 2 44.50 20.30 -0.74
CA ALA A 2 43.96 19.02 -1.18
C ALA A 2 42.44 19.18 -1.38
N ALA A 3 41.97 18.97 -2.62
CA ALA A 3 40.55 18.98 -2.95
C ALA A 3 39.90 17.70 -2.39
N ALA A 4 38.80 17.86 -1.65
CA ALA A 4 38.01 16.76 -1.13
C ALA A 4 37.36 15.96 -2.28
N PRO A 5 37.27 14.62 -2.19
CA PRO A 5 36.62 13.82 -3.22
C PRO A 5 35.10 14.02 -3.20
N PRO A 6 34.41 13.85 -4.35
CA PRO A 6 32.97 13.96 -4.43
C PRO A 6 32.29 12.80 -3.67
N ILE A 7 31.27 13.13 -2.88
CA ILE A 7 30.42 12.17 -2.18
C ILE A 7 29.60 11.41 -3.24
N LEU A 8 29.91 10.13 -3.43
CA LEU A 8 29.13 9.22 -4.26
C LEU A 8 27.73 9.07 -3.66
N ASN A 9 26.72 9.57 -4.37
CA ASN A 9 25.32 9.30 -4.08
C ASN A 9 25.07 7.78 -4.24
N PRO A 10 24.32 7.13 -3.33
CA PRO A 10 24.09 5.69 -3.41
C PRO A 10 23.36 5.35 -4.71
N THR A 11 24.01 4.52 -5.52
CA THR A 11 23.52 4.00 -6.79
C THR A 11 22.18 3.30 -6.60
N PHE A 12 21.08 3.91 -7.08
CA PHE A 12 19.88 3.16 -7.41
C PHE A 12 20.29 2.20 -8.53
N ARG A 13 20.32 0.89 -8.25
CA ARG A 13 20.60 -0.13 -9.27
C ARG A 13 19.67 0.14 -10.45
N GLU A 14 20.22 0.40 -11.63
CA GLU A 14 19.45 0.49 -12.87
C GLU A 14 18.82 -0.87 -13.14
N SER A 15 17.62 -1.08 -12.61
CA SER A 15 16.79 -2.23 -12.94
C SER A 15 16.13 -1.95 -14.29
N LYS A 16 16.19 -2.93 -15.20
CA LYS A 16 15.54 -2.82 -16.52
C LYS A 16 14.07 -2.39 -16.34
N PRO A 17 13.58 -1.42 -17.13
CA PRO A 17 12.18 -1.03 -17.08
C PRO A 17 11.31 -2.24 -17.40
N ALA A 18 10.35 -2.52 -16.53
CA ALA A 18 9.34 -3.55 -16.73
C ALA A 18 8.01 -2.87 -17.08
N GLU A 19 7.29 -3.49 -18.01
CA GLU A 19 5.90 -3.15 -18.32
C GLU A 19 5.03 -4.33 -17.87
N ILE A 20 4.09 -4.07 -16.98
CA ILE A 20 3.19 -5.07 -16.40
C ILE A 20 1.77 -4.61 -16.65
N ALA A 21 0.96 -5.46 -17.29
CA ALA A 21 -0.47 -5.22 -17.47
C ALA A 21 -1.27 -6.18 -16.59
N ILE A 22 -2.26 -5.65 -15.87
CA ILE A 22 -3.15 -6.41 -15.00
C ILE A 22 -4.57 -6.17 -15.46
N ALA A 23 -5.34 -7.24 -15.70
CA ALA A 23 -6.73 -7.15 -16.06
C ALA A 23 -7.63 -7.53 -14.87
N PHE A 24 -8.64 -6.71 -14.62
CA PHE A 24 -9.63 -6.95 -13.56
C PHE A 24 -10.93 -7.46 -14.18
N PRO A 25 -11.37 -8.70 -13.86
CA PRO A 25 -12.59 -9.27 -14.42
C PRO A 25 -13.88 -8.51 -14.07
N ASP A 26 -13.93 -7.92 -12.87
CA ASP A 26 -15.08 -7.15 -12.40
C ASP A 26 -14.84 -5.65 -12.59
N ASN A 27 -15.57 -5.07 -13.55
CA ASN A 27 -15.47 -3.65 -13.90
C ASN A 27 -15.91 -2.72 -12.77
N ALA A 28 -16.89 -3.14 -11.95
CA ALA A 28 -17.37 -2.34 -10.83
C ALA A 28 -16.29 -2.28 -9.73
N ALA A 29 -15.67 -3.42 -9.43
CA ALA A 29 -14.55 -3.46 -8.51
C ALA A 29 -13.32 -2.71 -9.06
N ALA A 30 -13.01 -2.84 -10.34
CA ALA A 30 -11.92 -2.12 -11.00
C ALA A 30 -12.08 -0.59 -10.89
N SER A 31 -13.29 -0.09 -11.13
CA SER A 31 -13.60 1.35 -11.00
C SER A 31 -13.35 1.87 -9.57
N VAL A 32 -13.70 1.11 -8.54
CA VAL A 32 -13.43 1.48 -7.15
C VAL A 32 -11.92 1.44 -6.84
N VAL A 33 -11.18 0.46 -7.39
CA VAL A 33 -9.73 0.36 -7.24
C VAL A 33 -9.02 1.55 -7.87
N PHE A 34 -9.38 1.92 -9.09
CA PHE A 34 -8.80 3.07 -9.79
C PHE A 34 -9.16 4.40 -9.11
N GLY A 35 -10.34 4.43 -8.49
CA GLY A 35 -10.87 5.59 -7.81
C GLY A 35 -11.45 6.61 -8.80
N HIS A 36 -12.10 7.64 -8.26
CA HIS A 36 -12.67 8.71 -9.08
C HIS A 36 -11.56 9.48 -9.79
N TYR A 37 -11.68 9.68 -11.10
CA TYR A 37 -10.66 10.32 -11.95
C TYR A 37 -9.24 9.75 -11.73
N ASP A 38 -9.12 8.43 -11.58
CA ASP A 38 -7.83 7.73 -11.41
C ASP A 38 -7.01 8.19 -10.18
N GLN A 39 -7.66 8.80 -9.19
CA GLN A 39 -7.01 9.36 -8.00
C GLN A 39 -6.16 8.32 -7.23
N ASN A 40 -6.58 7.05 -7.20
CA ASN A 40 -5.85 6.01 -6.49
C ASN A 40 -4.64 5.55 -7.32
N ILE A 41 -4.76 5.50 -8.64
CA ILE A 41 -3.63 5.23 -9.55
C ILE A 41 -2.56 6.29 -9.35
N ALA A 42 -2.93 7.58 -9.42
CA ALA A 42 -2.00 8.69 -9.22
C ALA A 42 -1.36 8.70 -7.82
N ARG A 43 -2.02 8.14 -6.80
CA ARG A 43 -1.43 7.98 -5.46
C ARG A 43 -0.39 6.86 -5.45
N ILE A 44 -0.70 5.71 -6.06
CA ILE A 44 0.21 4.56 -6.15
C ILE A 44 1.45 4.94 -6.96
N GLU A 45 1.29 5.64 -8.09
CA GLU A 45 2.38 6.18 -8.91
C GLU A 45 3.35 7.03 -8.08
N ARG A 46 2.81 8.04 -7.37
CA ARG A 46 3.62 8.95 -6.54
C ARG A 46 4.33 8.23 -5.40
N SER A 47 3.68 7.24 -4.80
CA SER A 47 4.24 6.54 -3.65
C SER A 47 5.32 5.52 -4.04
N LEU A 48 5.24 4.94 -5.23
CA LEU A 48 6.16 3.87 -5.67
C LEU A 48 7.14 4.31 -6.76
N GLY A 49 7.02 5.53 -7.29
CA GLY A 49 7.88 6.03 -8.36
C GLY A 49 7.70 5.29 -9.69
N VAL A 50 6.46 4.85 -9.98
CA VAL A 50 6.09 4.18 -11.22
C VAL A 50 5.13 5.05 -12.02
N SER A 51 5.00 4.78 -13.32
CA SER A 51 3.91 5.29 -14.15
C SER A 51 2.87 4.21 -14.35
N ALA A 52 1.60 4.50 -14.09
CA ALA A 52 0.50 3.59 -14.25
C ALA A 52 -0.71 4.31 -14.86
N TYR A 53 -1.41 3.66 -15.78
CA TYR A 53 -2.62 4.21 -16.38
C TYR A 53 -3.68 3.13 -16.55
N ALA A 54 -4.95 3.53 -16.41
CA ALA A 54 -6.08 2.66 -16.68
C ALA A 54 -6.35 2.59 -18.19
N ASN A 55 -6.64 1.39 -18.68
CA ASN A 55 -7.14 1.12 -20.02
C ASN A 55 -8.35 0.19 -19.93
N GLY A 56 -9.55 0.79 -19.83
CA GLY A 56 -10.79 0.04 -19.58
C GLY A 56 -10.77 -0.62 -18.21
N ASN A 57 -10.78 -1.96 -18.18
CA ASN A 57 -10.68 -2.76 -16.94
C ASN A 57 -9.25 -3.23 -16.64
N GLN A 58 -8.26 -2.69 -17.36
CA GLN A 58 -6.86 -3.05 -17.19
C GLN A 58 -6.08 -1.88 -16.61
N VAL A 59 -5.03 -2.16 -15.85
CA VAL A 59 -4.02 -1.17 -15.48
C VAL A 59 -2.68 -1.60 -16.07
N VAL A 60 -2.01 -0.66 -16.73
CA VAL A 60 -0.66 -0.86 -17.26
C VAL A 60 0.30 -0.08 -16.38
N ILE A 61 1.34 -0.76 -15.90
CA ILE A 61 2.35 -0.26 -14.96
C ILE A 61 3.70 -0.29 -15.67
N LYS A 62 4.44 0.82 -15.58
CA LYS A 62 5.75 1.03 -16.21
C LYS A 62 6.71 1.62 -15.18
N GLY A 63 7.89 1.04 -15.08
CA GLY A 63 8.93 1.58 -14.20
C GLY A 63 10.01 0.56 -13.85
N PRO A 64 10.81 0.83 -12.81
CA PRO A 64 11.77 -0.14 -12.26
C PRO A 64 11.08 -1.47 -11.96
N ARG A 65 11.75 -2.60 -12.22
CA ARG A 65 11.14 -3.93 -12.08
C ARG A 65 10.56 -4.16 -10.69
N GLU A 66 11.33 -3.86 -9.64
CA GLU A 66 10.90 -4.06 -8.26
C GLU A 66 9.70 -3.18 -7.88
N ALA A 67 9.73 -1.91 -8.29
CA ALA A 67 8.65 -0.96 -8.05
C ALA A 67 7.36 -1.34 -8.81
N SER A 68 7.50 -1.83 -10.04
CA SER A 68 6.38 -2.29 -10.88
C SER A 68 5.73 -3.54 -10.30
N GLU A 69 6.53 -4.50 -9.81
CA GLU A 69 6.03 -5.69 -9.11
C GLU A 69 5.35 -5.32 -7.79
N GLN A 70 5.88 -4.32 -7.06
CA GLN A 70 5.24 -3.81 -5.85
C GLN A 70 3.90 -3.15 -6.17
N ALA A 71 3.85 -2.30 -7.20
CA ALA A 71 2.62 -1.66 -7.64
C ALA A 71 1.57 -2.69 -8.07
N ARG A 72 2.00 -3.74 -8.78
CA ARG A 72 1.14 -4.87 -9.14
C ARG A 72 0.49 -5.50 -7.90
N ARG A 73 1.29 -5.84 -6.89
CA ARG A 73 0.76 -6.41 -5.63
C ARG A 73 -0.23 -5.47 -4.95
N VAL A 74 0.05 -4.17 -4.93
CA VAL A 74 -0.86 -3.17 -4.36
C VAL A 74 -2.22 -3.19 -5.07
N PHE A 75 -2.23 -3.19 -6.40
CA PHE A 75 -3.48 -3.23 -7.17
C PHE A 75 -4.25 -4.55 -6.97
N GLU A 76 -3.57 -5.70 -6.95
CA GLU A 76 -4.19 -7.00 -6.68
C GLU A 76 -4.80 -7.06 -5.27
N MET A 77 -4.09 -6.57 -4.25
CA MET A 77 -4.57 -6.51 -2.87
C MET A 77 -5.77 -5.56 -2.72
N LEU A 78 -5.73 -4.40 -3.36
CA LEU A 78 -6.86 -3.47 -3.37
C LEU A 78 -8.10 -4.11 -4.02
N TYR A 79 -7.91 -4.77 -5.16
CA TYR A 79 -8.99 -5.46 -5.86
C TYR A 79 -9.63 -6.55 -5.00
N GLU A 80 -8.84 -7.37 -4.32
CA GLU A 80 -9.35 -8.41 -3.42
C GLU A 80 -10.08 -7.85 -2.20
N ARG A 81 -9.71 -6.65 -1.72
CA ARG A 81 -10.44 -5.96 -0.64
C ARG A 81 -11.78 -5.41 -1.13
N VAL A 82 -11.79 -4.78 -2.30
CA VAL A 82 -13.00 -4.24 -2.92
C VAL A 82 -13.99 -5.35 -3.22
N LYS A 83 -13.54 -6.50 -3.73
CA LYS A 83 -14.39 -7.69 -3.94
C LYS A 83 -15.04 -8.22 -2.66
N LYS A 84 -14.42 -7.99 -1.50
CA LYS A 84 -14.96 -8.35 -0.18
C LYS A 84 -15.90 -7.28 0.39
N GLY A 85 -16.25 -6.26 -0.41
CA GLY A 85 -17.10 -5.14 -0.01
C GLY A 85 -16.39 -4.11 0.88
N GLN A 86 -15.06 -4.13 0.94
CA GLN A 86 -14.30 -3.13 1.70
C GLN A 86 -14.09 -1.88 0.83
N PRO A 87 -14.17 -0.67 1.42
CA PRO A 87 -13.89 0.56 0.68
C PRO A 87 -12.41 0.66 0.30
N ALA A 88 -12.13 1.35 -0.81
CA ALA A 88 -10.78 1.75 -1.21
C ALA A 88 -10.59 3.24 -0.93
N SER A 89 -10.71 3.64 0.34
CA SER A 89 -10.47 5.04 0.74
C SER A 89 -8.98 5.39 0.66
N GLU A 90 -8.66 6.68 0.74
CA GLU A 90 -7.27 7.16 0.68
C GLU A 90 -6.34 6.45 1.66
N GLY A 91 -6.74 6.35 2.93
CA GLY A 91 -5.91 5.68 3.93
C GLY A 91 -5.88 4.16 3.75
N ASP A 92 -6.87 3.56 3.08
CA ASP A 92 -6.81 2.12 2.75
C ASP A 92 -5.76 1.86 1.67
N VAL A 93 -5.68 2.74 0.66
CA VAL A 93 -4.64 2.68 -0.39
C VAL A 93 -3.25 2.82 0.22
N GLU A 94 -3.04 3.82 1.08
CA GLU A 94 -1.76 4.00 1.80
C GLU A 94 -1.42 2.79 2.67
N GLY A 95 -2.40 2.21 3.34
CA GLY A 95 -2.20 1.00 4.15
C GLY A 95 -1.80 -0.22 3.31
N VAL A 96 -2.41 -0.42 2.14
CA VAL A 96 -2.00 -1.49 1.22
C VAL A 96 -0.60 -1.26 0.69
N ILE A 97 -0.24 -0.02 0.35
CA ILE A 97 1.11 0.33 -0.10
C ILE A 97 2.13 -0.03 0.99
N ALA A 98 1.88 0.37 2.24
CA ALA A 98 2.73 0.03 3.37
C ALA A 98 2.84 -1.49 3.55
N GLU A 99 1.72 -2.23 3.53
CA GLU A 99 1.69 -3.69 3.63
C GLU A 99 2.48 -4.39 2.51
N SER A 100 2.38 -3.88 1.28
CA SER A 100 3.10 -4.42 0.11
C SER A 100 4.62 -4.28 0.23
N ALA A 101 5.10 -3.25 0.94
CA ALA A 101 6.52 -3.02 1.19
C ALA A 101 7.05 -4.06 2.19
N TYR A 102 6.29 -4.38 3.23
CA TYR A 102 6.68 -5.42 4.20
C TYR A 102 6.65 -6.82 3.59
N GLN A 103 5.68 -7.12 2.71
CA GLN A 103 5.65 -8.41 2.02
C GLN A 103 6.75 -8.58 0.97
N GLY A 104 7.22 -7.48 0.35
CA GLY A 104 8.34 -7.49 -0.60
C GLY A 104 9.69 -7.84 0.01
N VAL A 105 9.84 -7.70 1.33
CA VAL A 105 11.08 -8.02 2.07
C VAL A 105 11.10 -9.46 2.57
N LEU A 106 9.94 -10.12 2.70
CA LEU A 106 9.86 -11.37 3.44
C LEU A 106 9.80 -12.65 2.61
N PHE A 107 9.03 -12.82 1.53
CA PHE A 107 9.05 -14.10 0.80
C PHE A 107 8.59 -14.04 -0.67
N PRO A 108 9.39 -14.53 -1.65
CA PRO A 108 8.87 -15.08 -2.90
C PRO A 108 8.41 -16.51 -2.64
N GLY A 109 7.12 -16.67 -2.36
CA GLY A 109 6.49 -17.98 -2.20
C GLY A 109 6.28 -18.37 -0.74
N GLU A 110 5.18 -19.09 -0.53
CA GLU A 110 4.72 -19.74 0.70
C GLU A 110 3.58 -19.02 1.44
N GLU A 111 2.42 -19.64 1.28
CA GLU A 111 1.22 -19.50 2.09
C GLU A 111 1.58 -19.74 3.56
N GLY A 112 1.63 -18.68 4.36
CA GLY A 112 1.94 -18.83 5.78
C GLY A 112 1.63 -17.56 6.54
N SER A 113 0.58 -17.63 7.37
CA SER A 113 0.11 -16.60 8.30
C SER A 113 -0.40 -15.32 7.65
N LYS A 114 -1.72 -15.29 7.46
CA LYS A 114 -2.51 -14.04 7.47
C LYS A 114 -2.25 -13.34 8.81
N ASP A 115 -1.20 -12.54 8.87
CA ASP A 115 -1.05 -11.53 9.91
C ASP A 115 -2.04 -10.42 9.59
N THR A 116 -3.33 -10.76 9.72
CA THR A 116 -4.40 -9.80 9.58
C THR A 116 -4.22 -8.81 10.70
N PHE A 117 -3.65 -7.64 10.34
CA PHE A 117 -3.66 -6.44 11.15
C PHE A 117 -4.90 -6.41 12.04
N SER A 118 -4.66 -6.23 13.34
CA SER A 118 -5.66 -6.32 14.38
C SER A 118 -6.85 -5.40 14.07
N VAL A 119 -8.02 -5.90 14.45
CA VAL A 119 -9.30 -5.28 14.18
C VAL A 119 -9.97 -4.94 15.50
N ILE A 120 -10.54 -3.74 15.59
CA ILE A 120 -11.40 -3.30 16.69
C ILE A 120 -12.76 -2.90 16.12
N ARG A 121 -13.84 -3.41 16.70
CA ARG A 121 -15.20 -2.98 16.37
C ARG A 121 -15.58 -1.81 17.27
N THR A 122 -15.88 -0.67 16.65
CA THR A 122 -16.39 0.52 17.32
C THR A 122 -17.89 0.68 17.03
N ARG A 123 -18.67 1.16 18.00
CA ARG A 123 -20.13 1.35 17.84
C ARG A 123 -20.49 2.37 16.75
N LYS A 124 -19.67 3.41 16.57
CA LYS A 124 -19.97 4.56 15.71
C LYS A 124 -19.41 4.42 14.29
N ARG A 125 -18.31 3.67 14.11
CA ARG A 125 -17.57 3.59 12.84
C ARG A 125 -17.42 2.17 12.31
N GLY A 126 -18.03 1.19 12.99
CA GLY A 126 -17.96 -0.21 12.61
C GLY A 126 -16.56 -0.80 12.83
N VAL A 127 -16.12 -1.61 11.89
CA VAL A 127 -14.86 -2.37 11.95
C VAL A 127 -13.68 -1.45 11.60
N VAL A 128 -12.83 -1.14 12.57
CA VAL A 128 -11.58 -0.38 12.40
C VAL A 128 -10.42 -1.38 12.36
N ARG A 129 -9.65 -1.37 11.28
CA ARG A 129 -8.49 -2.24 11.09
C ARG A 129 -7.22 -1.41 11.12
N ALA A 130 -6.14 -1.93 11.71
CA ALA A 130 -4.82 -1.32 11.57
C ALA A 130 -4.37 -1.34 10.10
N ARG A 131 -3.88 -0.20 9.63
CA ARG A 131 -3.39 0.01 8.26
C ARG A 131 -1.86 0.13 8.20
N SER A 132 -1.20 0.07 9.36
CA SER A 132 0.24 0.10 9.49
C SER A 132 0.67 -0.70 10.72
N ALA A 133 1.94 -1.13 10.76
CA ALA A 133 2.49 -1.85 11.91
C ALA A 133 2.38 -1.04 13.22
N ALA A 134 2.56 0.28 13.16
CA ALA A 134 2.38 1.16 14.32
C ALA A 134 0.92 1.19 14.81
N GLN A 135 -0.05 1.21 13.89
CA GLN A 135 -1.46 1.09 14.26
C GLN A 135 -1.76 -0.28 14.86
N ASP A 136 -1.12 -1.35 14.39
CA ASP A 136 -1.31 -2.68 14.95
C ASP A 136 -0.82 -2.78 16.40
N GLN A 137 0.38 -2.25 16.66
CA GLN A 137 0.93 -2.14 18.02
C GLN A 137 0.03 -1.28 18.92
N TYR A 138 -0.55 -0.21 18.38
CA TYR A 138 -1.51 0.62 19.11
C TYR A 138 -2.78 -0.16 19.47
N LEU A 139 -3.37 -0.90 18.53
CA LEU A 139 -4.55 -1.73 18.80
C LEU A 139 -4.24 -2.87 19.78
N ALA A 140 -3.04 -3.44 19.73
CA ALA A 140 -2.57 -4.43 20.70
C ALA A 140 -2.42 -3.80 22.11
N ALA A 141 -1.86 -2.59 22.20
CA ALA A 141 -1.73 -1.86 23.46
C ALA A 141 -3.10 -1.54 24.08
N LEU A 142 -4.09 -1.13 23.27
CA LEU A 142 -5.46 -0.86 23.73
C LEU A 142 -6.14 -2.08 24.37
N ARG A 143 -5.75 -3.31 24.00
CA ARG A 143 -6.29 -4.52 24.63
C ARG A 143 -5.61 -4.86 25.96
N LYS A 144 -4.37 -4.41 26.14
CA LYS A 144 -3.52 -4.78 27.26
C LYS A 144 -3.53 -3.76 28.40
N TYR A 145 -3.71 -2.48 28.08
CA TYR A 145 -3.61 -1.38 29.02
C TYR A 145 -4.91 -0.57 29.05
N GLU A 146 -5.32 -0.11 30.24
CA GLU A 146 -6.53 0.70 30.42
C GLU A 146 -6.40 2.11 29.81
N LEU A 147 -5.17 2.62 29.72
CA LEU A 147 -4.86 3.94 29.15
C LEU A 147 -3.65 3.84 28.23
N VAL A 148 -3.81 4.30 26.99
CA VAL A 148 -2.76 4.31 25.97
C VAL A 148 -2.71 5.69 25.34
N PHE A 149 -1.52 6.30 25.31
CA PHE A 149 -1.26 7.54 24.59
C PHE A 149 -0.61 7.22 23.25
N ALA A 150 -1.11 7.82 22.17
CA ALA A 150 -0.53 7.73 20.84
C ALA A 150 -0.08 9.10 20.37
N GLU A 151 1.22 9.26 20.14
CA GLU A 151 1.82 10.46 19.57
C GLU A 151 2.23 10.22 18.11
N GLY A 152 2.08 11.24 17.26
CA GLY A 152 2.64 11.21 15.90
C GLY A 152 2.28 12.47 15.10
N PRO A 153 2.80 12.62 13.88
CA PRO A 153 2.50 13.78 13.01
C PRO A 153 1.02 13.85 12.60
N ALA A 154 0.51 15.04 12.30
CA ALA A 154 -0.88 15.21 11.87
C ALA A 154 -1.16 14.34 10.61
N GLY A 155 -2.35 13.73 10.53
CA GLY A 155 -2.76 12.90 9.39
C GLY A 155 -2.55 11.38 9.55
N THR A 156 -1.85 10.88 10.58
CA THR A 156 -1.62 9.42 10.75
C THR A 156 -2.80 8.63 11.33
N GLY A 157 -4.01 9.21 11.34
CA GLY A 157 -5.22 8.52 11.82
C GLY A 157 -5.26 8.23 13.33
N LYS A 158 -4.72 9.13 14.16
CA LYS A 158 -4.79 9.06 15.64
C LYS A 158 -6.23 9.22 16.19
N THR A 159 -7.16 9.69 15.37
CA THR A 159 -8.55 10.04 15.72
C THR A 159 -9.51 9.30 14.82
#